data_AF-A0A3D4YIF5-F1
#
_entry.id   AF-A0A3D4YIF5-F1
#
_cell.length_a   1.000
_cell.length_b   1.000
_cell.length_c   1.000
_cell.angle_alpha   90.00
_cell.angle_beta   90.00
_cell.angle_gamma   90.00
#
_symmetry.space_group_name_H-M   'P 1'
#
loop_
_entity.id
_entity.type
_entity.pdbx_description
1 polymer ?
#
loop_
_entity_poly.entity_id
_entity_poly.type
_entity_poly.pdbx_seq_one_letter_code
_entity_poly.pdbx_strand_id
1 'polypeptide(L)'
;MLNRQPERLTEVPGIGEVKAAAIVEGYQERRELADTVLALQAFDISSATAMKLYQVYGSDAADKVRENPYQLIEDVFGIGFQKADRIAQSMGITSQDPHRIRSGILYNLGLEANGGNTYALRKPFCEQTARMLDVSLQELEEVLYTAILQGDLYADVMDGAELLYLDRFYRAEQRVAGKMLQLAHAGLSHLTGDLEGMIRRMETDRDIQLSKKQKQAILTSLQNGVCVITGGPGTGKTTIIDAIMYILTSNGIRTALAAPTGRAAKRMSQTTGYDASTIHRLLEYF
;
A
#
# COMPACT_ATOMS: atom_id res chain seq x y z
N MET A 1 -9.88 32.01 -37.33
CA MET A 1 -10.26 33.36 -36.88
C MET A 1 -9.98 33.55 -35.38
N LEU A 2 -10.40 32.64 -34.51
CA LEU A 2 -10.11 32.67 -33.05
C LEU A 2 -8.63 32.85 -32.68
N ASN A 3 -7.69 32.20 -33.38
CA ASN A 3 -6.24 32.30 -33.09
C ASN A 3 -5.54 33.59 -33.54
N ARG A 4 -6.17 34.39 -34.43
CA ARG A 4 -5.49 35.55 -35.04
C ARG A 4 -6.08 36.89 -34.61
N GLN A 5 -7.35 36.93 -34.20
CA GLN A 5 -8.07 38.15 -33.81
C GLN A 5 -9.15 37.83 -32.75
N PRO A 6 -8.77 37.49 -31.50
CA PRO A 6 -9.72 37.18 -30.42
C PRO A 6 -10.60 38.39 -30.04
N GLU A 7 -10.10 39.62 -30.20
CA GLU A 7 -10.80 40.90 -29.97
C GLU A 7 -12.19 40.94 -30.66
N ARG A 8 -12.27 40.36 -31.86
CA ARG A 8 -13.43 40.46 -32.75
C ARG A 8 -14.62 39.62 -32.31
N LEU A 9 -14.45 38.78 -31.29
CA LEU A 9 -15.57 38.07 -30.67
C LEU A 9 -16.59 39.03 -30.04
N THR A 10 -16.15 40.23 -29.66
CA THR A 10 -17.03 41.30 -29.12
C THR A 10 -17.87 42.00 -30.19
N GLU A 11 -17.55 41.81 -31.48
CA GLU A 11 -18.36 42.31 -32.62
C GLU A 11 -19.65 41.49 -32.80
N VAL A 12 -19.78 40.33 -32.14
CA VAL A 12 -20.95 39.45 -32.23
C VAL A 12 -22.02 39.88 -31.22
N PRO A 13 -23.27 40.17 -31.65
CA PRO A 13 -24.35 40.56 -30.75
C PRO A 13 -24.57 39.52 -29.63
N GLY A 14 -24.51 39.97 -28.37
CA GLY A 14 -24.72 39.12 -27.19
C GLY A 14 -23.46 38.50 -26.56
N ILE A 15 -22.27 38.76 -27.14
CA ILE A 15 -20.97 38.35 -26.59
C ILE A 15 -20.22 39.60 -26.11
N GLY A 16 -20.29 39.89 -24.81
CA GLY A 16 -19.45 40.90 -24.17
C GLY A 16 -18.04 40.38 -23.88
N GLU A 17 -17.13 41.27 -23.47
CA GLU A 17 -15.71 40.97 -23.21
C GLU A 17 -15.50 39.74 -22.31
N VAL A 18 -16.28 39.59 -21.24
CA VAL A 18 -16.20 38.45 -20.32
C VAL A 18 -16.52 37.12 -21.01
N LYS A 19 -17.54 37.08 -21.87
CA LYS A 19 -17.89 35.88 -22.64
C LYS A 19 -16.87 35.61 -23.74
N ALA A 20 -16.34 36.65 -24.38
CA ALA A 20 -15.28 36.52 -25.38
C ALA A 20 -14.02 35.90 -24.77
N ALA A 21 -13.58 36.38 -23.60
CA ALA A 21 -12.44 35.82 -22.88
C ALA A 21 -12.64 34.33 -22.54
N ALA A 22 -13.79 33.96 -21.95
CA ALA A 22 -14.10 32.58 -21.62
C ALA A 22 -14.15 31.65 -22.86
N ILE A 23 -14.60 32.15 -24.01
CA ILE A 23 -14.59 31.41 -25.27
C ILE A 23 -13.16 31.19 -25.79
N VAL A 24 -12.30 32.21 -25.69
CA VAL A 24 -10.90 32.11 -26.11
C VAL A 24 -10.15 31.12 -25.23
N GLU A 25 -10.31 31.21 -23.92
CA GLU A 25 -9.72 30.30 -22.94
C GLU A 25 -10.16 28.85 -23.20
N GLY A 26 -11.47 28.60 -23.28
CA GLY A 26 -11.97 27.24 -23.57
C GLY A 26 -11.61 26.73 -24.97
N TYR A 27 -11.32 27.60 -25.93
CA TYR A 27 -10.80 27.21 -27.25
C TYR A 27 -9.30 26.87 -27.19
N GLN A 28 -8.52 27.63 -26.42
CA GLN A 28 -7.09 27.36 -26.20
C GLN A 28 -6.89 26.03 -25.48
N GLU A 29 -7.61 25.77 -24.38
CA GLU A 29 -7.54 24.49 -23.67
C GLU A 29 -7.88 23.29 -24.56
N ARG A 30 -8.96 23.39 -25.35
CA ARG A 30 -9.35 22.31 -26.29
C ARG A 30 -8.31 22.09 -27.37
N ARG A 31 -7.62 23.15 -27.79
CA ARG A 31 -6.56 23.07 -28.79
C ARG A 31 -5.32 22.43 -28.20
N GLU A 32 -4.87 22.86 -27.03
CA GLU A 32 -3.74 22.24 -26.32
C GLU A 32 -4.00 20.76 -26.08
N LEU A 33 -5.20 20.41 -25.62
CA LEU A 33 -5.60 19.01 -25.50
C LEU A 33 -5.47 18.25 -26.83
N ALA A 34 -5.99 18.81 -27.93
CA ALA A 34 -5.94 18.15 -29.23
C ALA A 34 -4.50 17.99 -29.74
N ASP A 35 -3.66 19.02 -29.57
CA ASP A 35 -2.26 19.03 -29.99
C ASP A 35 -1.45 18.01 -29.15
N THR A 36 -1.65 17.95 -27.83
CA THR A 36 -1.00 16.97 -26.95
C THR A 36 -1.46 15.54 -27.23
N VAL A 37 -2.76 15.31 -27.44
CA VAL A 37 -3.27 13.97 -27.77
C VAL A 37 -2.70 13.49 -29.10
N LEU A 38 -2.62 14.37 -30.11
CA LEU A 38 -2.04 14.04 -31.41
C LEU A 38 -0.53 13.74 -31.31
N ALA A 39 0.20 14.49 -30.49
CA ALA A 39 1.61 14.22 -30.23
C ALA A 39 1.83 12.86 -29.54
N LEU A 40 0.98 12.49 -28.59
CA LEU A 40 1.06 11.21 -27.88
C LEU A 40 0.69 10.01 -28.78
N GLN A 41 -0.25 10.20 -29.72
CA GLN A 41 -0.60 9.17 -30.70
C GLN A 41 0.57 8.78 -31.61
N ALA A 42 1.54 9.68 -31.82
CA ALA A 42 2.76 9.36 -32.55
C ALA A 42 3.65 8.31 -31.84
N PHE A 43 3.41 8.04 -30.56
CA PHE A 43 4.06 7.00 -29.75
C PHE A 43 3.18 5.76 -29.55
N ASP A 44 2.22 5.51 -30.45
CA ASP A 44 1.22 4.43 -30.34
C ASP A 44 0.38 4.46 -29.05
N ILE A 45 0.25 5.64 -28.43
CA ILE A 45 -0.57 5.82 -27.22
C ILE A 45 -2.03 6.01 -27.64
N SER A 46 -2.90 5.13 -27.16
CA SER A 46 -4.34 5.25 -27.43
C SER A 46 -4.93 6.55 -26.88
N SER A 47 -5.96 7.11 -27.55
CA SER A 47 -6.60 8.36 -27.13
C SER A 47 -7.07 8.33 -25.67
N ALA A 48 -7.59 7.19 -25.20
CA ALA A 48 -7.99 7.03 -23.80
C ALA A 48 -6.81 7.16 -22.82
N THR A 49 -5.63 6.68 -23.20
CA THR A 49 -4.41 6.82 -22.40
C THR A 49 -3.84 8.24 -22.51
N ALA A 50 -3.87 8.83 -23.69
CA ALA A 50 -3.45 10.21 -23.92
C ALA A 50 -4.28 11.21 -23.10
N MET A 51 -5.60 11.00 -22.99
CA MET A 51 -6.46 11.79 -22.11
C MET A 51 -6.04 11.70 -20.65
N LYS A 52 -5.71 10.49 -20.16
CA LYS A 52 -5.21 10.32 -18.78
C LYS A 52 -3.87 11.03 -18.57
N LEU A 53 -2.98 10.97 -19.54
CA LEU A 53 -1.69 11.65 -19.48
C LEU A 53 -1.85 13.17 -19.45
N TYR A 54 -2.74 13.72 -20.29
CA TYR A 54 -3.06 15.15 -20.26
C TYR A 54 -3.70 15.58 -18.92
N GLN A 55 -4.53 14.73 -18.31
CA GLN A 55 -5.09 15.01 -16.99
C GLN A 55 -4.02 15.11 -15.88
N VAL A 56 -2.89 14.42 -16.04
CA VAL A 56 -1.80 14.41 -15.06
C VAL A 56 -0.76 15.49 -15.35
N TYR A 57 -0.38 15.67 -16.62
CA TYR A 57 0.75 16.53 -17.02
C TYR A 57 0.36 17.75 -17.87
N GLY A 58 -0.92 17.91 -18.22
CA GLY A 58 -1.37 18.98 -19.10
C GLY A 58 -0.72 18.92 -20.49
N SER A 59 -0.37 20.09 -21.01
CA SER A 59 0.30 20.26 -22.31
C SER A 59 1.65 19.52 -22.39
N ASP A 60 2.33 19.35 -21.26
CA ASP A 60 3.70 18.82 -21.17
C ASP A 60 3.75 17.29 -21.22
N ALA A 61 2.60 16.62 -21.31
CA ALA A 61 2.51 15.16 -21.29
C ALA A 61 3.40 14.50 -22.35
N ALA A 62 3.45 15.05 -23.56
CA ALA A 62 4.27 14.49 -24.64
C ALA A 62 5.77 14.58 -24.34
N ASP A 63 6.21 15.67 -23.72
CA ASP A 63 7.62 15.87 -23.37
C ASP A 63 8.01 15.00 -22.18
N LYS A 64 7.13 14.83 -21.19
CA LYS A 64 7.37 13.91 -20.07
C LYS A 64 7.48 12.46 -20.50
N VAL A 65 6.61 12.02 -21.42
CA VAL A 65 6.72 10.69 -22.01
C VAL A 65 8.04 10.54 -22.76
N ARG A 66 8.46 11.58 -23.50
CA ARG A 66 9.71 11.58 -24.28
C ARG A 66 10.96 11.56 -23.39
N GLU A 67 10.92 12.20 -22.24
CA GLU A 67 12.00 12.23 -21.24
C GLU A 67 12.17 10.86 -20.56
N ASN A 68 11.07 10.27 -20.05
CA ASN A 68 11.10 8.97 -19.41
C ASN A 68 9.71 8.29 -19.47
N PRO A 69 9.47 7.37 -20.43
CA PRO A 69 8.17 6.71 -20.55
C PRO A 69 7.89 5.71 -19.40
N TYR A 70 8.87 5.38 -18.57
CA TYR A 70 8.66 4.52 -17.41
C TYR A 70 8.13 5.29 -16.19
N GLN A 71 8.23 6.62 -16.16
CA GLN A 71 7.60 7.47 -15.14
C GLN A 71 6.07 7.26 -15.09
N LEU A 72 5.49 6.87 -16.23
CA LEU A 72 4.06 6.61 -16.37
C LEU A 72 3.53 5.50 -15.45
N ILE A 73 4.41 4.60 -14.98
CA ILE A 73 4.05 3.51 -14.06
C ILE A 73 3.64 4.07 -12.69
N GLU A 74 4.31 5.13 -12.25
CA GLU A 74 4.07 5.78 -10.97
C GLU A 74 2.92 6.78 -11.06
N ASP A 75 2.86 7.54 -12.15
CA ASP A 75 2.01 8.72 -12.24
C ASP A 75 0.61 8.42 -12.82
N VAL A 76 0.41 7.30 -13.53
CA VAL A 76 -0.82 7.03 -14.28
C VAL A 76 -1.45 5.70 -13.93
N PHE A 77 -2.63 5.76 -13.29
CA PHE A 77 -3.39 4.55 -12.95
C PHE A 77 -3.75 3.69 -14.17
N GLY A 78 -3.34 2.42 -14.10
CA GLY A 78 -3.58 1.40 -15.13
C GLY A 78 -2.50 1.34 -16.22
N ILE A 79 -1.39 2.08 -16.08
CA ILE A 79 -0.19 1.86 -16.88
C ILE A 79 0.79 1.04 -16.02
N GLY A 80 0.95 -0.24 -16.35
CA GLY A 80 1.98 -1.10 -15.76
C GLY A 80 3.22 -1.17 -16.66
N PHE A 81 4.26 -1.83 -16.17
CA PHE A 81 5.54 -2.01 -16.86
C PHE A 81 5.38 -2.44 -18.33
N GLN A 82 4.60 -3.48 -18.61
CA GLN A 82 4.39 -3.99 -19.98
C GLN A 82 3.80 -2.96 -20.96
N LYS A 83 3.02 -1.99 -20.47
CA LYS A 83 2.44 -0.95 -21.31
C LYS A 83 3.44 0.18 -21.51
N ALA A 84 4.15 0.58 -20.45
CA ALA A 84 5.25 1.55 -20.54
C ALA A 84 6.36 1.03 -21.48
N ASP A 85 6.71 -0.26 -21.39
CA ASP A 85 7.77 -0.87 -22.21
C ASP A 85 7.41 -0.89 -23.70
N ARG A 86 6.13 -1.11 -24.05
CA ARG A 86 5.66 -0.99 -25.43
C ARG A 86 5.72 0.44 -25.97
N ILE A 87 5.36 1.43 -25.14
CA ILE A 87 5.47 2.85 -25.51
C ILE A 87 6.94 3.21 -25.73
N ALA A 88 7.82 2.83 -24.79
CA ALA A 88 9.26 3.04 -24.90
C ALA A 88 9.86 2.42 -26.18
N GLN A 89 9.47 1.18 -26.52
CA GLN A 89 9.90 0.51 -27.75
C GLN A 89 9.44 1.26 -29.02
N SER A 90 8.21 1.79 -29.05
CA SER A 90 7.71 2.59 -30.19
C SER A 90 8.53 3.87 -30.40
N MET A 91 9.19 4.34 -29.36
CA MET A 91 10.05 5.52 -29.36
C MET A 91 11.53 5.20 -29.63
N GLY A 92 11.86 3.92 -29.83
CA GLY A 92 13.22 3.48 -30.10
C GLY A 92 14.13 3.38 -28.87
N ILE A 93 13.57 3.34 -27.65
CA ILE A 93 14.34 3.11 -26.42
C ILE A 93 14.87 1.68 -26.42
N THR A 94 16.16 1.51 -26.11
CA THR A 94 16.84 0.22 -26.14
C THR A 94 16.58 -0.61 -24.89
N SER A 95 16.84 -1.92 -24.95
CA SER A 95 16.66 -2.79 -23.78
C SER A 95 17.61 -2.46 -22.62
N GLN A 96 18.77 -1.84 -22.92
CA GLN A 96 19.80 -1.42 -21.96
C GLN A 96 19.48 -0.09 -21.25
N ASP A 97 18.36 0.57 -21.59
CA ASP A 97 18.01 1.83 -20.95
C ASP A 97 17.89 1.68 -19.40
N PRO A 98 18.60 2.49 -18.60
CA PRO A 98 18.58 2.35 -17.14
C PRO A 98 17.18 2.54 -16.53
N HIS A 99 16.34 3.40 -17.09
CA HIS A 99 14.97 3.61 -16.60
C HIS A 99 14.12 2.36 -16.84
N ARG A 100 14.31 1.70 -18.00
CA ARG A 100 13.71 0.40 -18.30
C ARG A 100 14.11 -0.66 -17.29
N ILE A 101 15.42 -0.83 -17.08
CA ILE A 101 15.96 -1.87 -16.18
C ILE A 101 15.46 -1.64 -14.75
N ARG A 102 15.56 -0.41 -14.23
CA ARG A 102 15.06 -0.05 -12.90
C ARG A 102 13.58 -0.38 -12.76
N SER A 103 12.77 0.02 -13.73
CA SER A 103 11.33 -0.21 -13.71
C SER A 103 10.98 -1.70 -13.80
N GLY A 104 11.76 -2.47 -14.55
CA GLY A 104 11.65 -3.92 -14.63
C GLY A 104 11.97 -4.62 -13.31
N ILE A 105 13.04 -4.19 -12.62
CA ILE A 105 13.40 -4.67 -11.29
C ILE A 105 12.26 -4.40 -10.30
N LEU A 106 11.78 -3.15 -10.22
CA LEU A 106 10.71 -2.76 -9.31
C LEU A 106 9.39 -3.50 -9.61
N TYR A 107 9.07 -3.68 -10.89
CA TYR A 107 7.92 -4.44 -11.33
C TYR A 107 7.98 -5.90 -10.90
N ASN A 108 9.07 -6.61 -11.19
CA ASN A 108 9.21 -8.02 -10.82
C ASN A 108 9.22 -8.21 -9.30
N LEU A 109 9.90 -7.34 -8.55
CA LEU A 109 9.89 -7.42 -7.09
C LEU A 109 8.50 -7.07 -6.51
N GLY A 110 7.75 -6.21 -7.20
CA GLY A 110 6.34 -5.98 -6.92
C GLY A 110 5.45 -7.20 -7.16
N LEU A 111 5.76 -8.03 -8.17
CA LEU A 111 5.05 -9.30 -8.39
C LEU A 111 5.33 -10.30 -7.26
N GLU A 112 6.58 -10.42 -6.81
CA GLU A 112 6.94 -11.22 -5.63
C GLU A 112 6.12 -10.77 -4.41
N ALA A 113 6.03 -9.46 -4.19
CA ALA A 113 5.25 -8.90 -3.09
C ALA A 113 3.75 -9.17 -3.19
N ASN A 114 3.18 -9.09 -4.39
CA ASN A 114 1.77 -9.44 -4.61
C ASN A 114 1.52 -10.95 -4.40
N GLY A 115 2.55 -11.79 -4.53
CA GLY A 115 2.52 -13.20 -4.16
C GLY A 115 2.57 -13.45 -2.65
N GLY A 116 2.78 -12.41 -1.83
CA GLY A 116 2.85 -12.48 -0.37
C GLY A 116 4.28 -12.49 0.19
N ASN A 117 5.32 -12.43 -0.66
CA ASN A 117 6.71 -12.38 -0.22
C ASN A 117 7.07 -10.96 0.25
N THR A 118 7.82 -10.81 1.34
CA THR A 118 8.33 -9.48 1.76
C THR A 118 9.66 -9.13 1.11
N TYR A 119 10.40 -10.15 0.65
CA TYR A 119 11.68 -10.06 -0.04
C TYR A 119 11.82 -11.14 -1.11
N ALA A 120 12.83 -11.00 -1.96
CA ALA A 120 13.30 -12.05 -2.85
C ALA A 120 14.75 -12.42 -2.55
N LEU A 121 15.16 -13.65 -2.87
CA LEU A 121 16.57 -14.02 -2.87
C LEU A 121 17.26 -13.32 -4.04
N ARG A 122 18.30 -12.53 -3.77
CA ARG A 122 18.89 -11.61 -4.75
C ARG A 122 19.36 -12.33 -6.02
N LYS A 123 20.16 -13.38 -5.88
CA LYS A 123 20.74 -14.09 -7.03
C LYS A 123 19.70 -14.65 -8.01
N PRO A 124 18.77 -15.54 -7.60
CA PRO A 124 17.77 -16.07 -8.53
C PRO A 124 16.83 -14.98 -9.07
N PHE A 125 16.52 -13.96 -8.27
CA PHE A 125 15.73 -12.81 -8.71
C PHE A 125 16.42 -12.02 -9.84
N CYS A 126 17.70 -11.70 -9.68
CA CYS A 126 18.49 -11.00 -10.70
C CYS A 126 18.62 -11.82 -11.98
N GLU A 127 18.92 -13.13 -11.88
CA GLU A 127 19.02 -14.03 -13.04
C GLU A 127 17.70 -14.17 -13.81
N GLN A 128 16.56 -14.21 -13.11
CA GLN A 128 15.24 -14.25 -13.74
C GLN A 128 14.88 -12.91 -14.38
N THR A 129 15.14 -11.80 -13.69
CA THR A 129 14.80 -10.46 -14.16
C THR A 129 15.66 -10.05 -15.36
N ALA A 130 16.96 -10.36 -15.36
CA ALA A 130 17.84 -10.11 -16.49
C ALA A 130 17.36 -10.83 -17.76
N ARG A 131 16.97 -12.12 -17.62
CA ARG A 131 16.38 -12.90 -18.72
C ARG A 131 15.06 -12.33 -19.22
N MET A 132 14.19 -11.88 -18.32
CA MET A 132 12.90 -11.29 -18.69
C MET A 132 13.07 -9.95 -19.41
N LEU A 133 14.08 -9.17 -19.03
CA LEU A 133 14.37 -7.88 -19.64
C LEU A 133 15.27 -7.98 -20.89
N ASP A 134 15.83 -9.16 -21.18
CA ASP A 134 16.79 -9.36 -22.27
C ASP A 134 18.02 -8.43 -22.14
N VAL A 135 18.62 -8.45 -20.95
CA VAL A 135 19.86 -7.73 -20.61
C VAL A 135 20.84 -8.66 -19.90
N SER A 136 22.12 -8.28 -19.87
CA SER A 136 23.12 -9.01 -19.11
C SER A 136 22.90 -8.86 -17.60
N LEU A 137 23.40 -9.83 -16.82
CA LEU A 137 23.37 -9.75 -15.36
C LEU A 137 24.14 -8.52 -14.85
N GLN A 138 25.24 -8.16 -15.53
CA GLN A 138 26.05 -7.00 -15.15
C GLN A 138 25.28 -5.69 -15.30
N GLU A 139 24.62 -5.46 -16.44
CA GLU A 139 23.80 -4.26 -16.66
C GLU A 139 22.67 -4.16 -15.63
N LEU A 140 22.03 -5.28 -15.31
CA LEU A 140 21.01 -5.33 -14.27
C LEU A 140 21.58 -4.98 -12.90
N GLU A 141 22.73 -5.53 -12.53
CA GLU A 141 23.34 -5.29 -11.22
C GLU A 141 23.78 -3.83 -11.05
N GLU A 142 24.34 -3.21 -12.08
CA GLU A 142 24.72 -1.77 -12.06
C GLU A 142 23.51 -0.87 -11.75
N VAL A 143 22.37 -1.14 -12.39
CA VAL A 143 21.12 -0.42 -12.12
C VAL A 143 20.53 -0.77 -10.76
N LEU A 144 20.62 -2.04 -10.34
CA LEU A 144 20.19 -2.50 -9.03
C LEU A 144 20.93 -1.76 -7.90
N TYR A 145 22.25 -1.64 -8.01
CA TYR A 145 23.05 -0.88 -7.04
C TYR A 145 22.61 0.57 -6.96
N THR A 146 22.35 1.20 -8.11
CA THR A 146 21.85 2.58 -8.17
C THR A 146 20.49 2.71 -7.48
N ALA A 147 19.56 1.78 -7.73
CA ALA A 147 18.24 1.77 -7.11
C ALA A 147 18.30 1.55 -5.58
N ILE A 148 19.26 0.76 -5.09
CA ILE A 148 19.52 0.61 -3.65
C ILE A 148 20.04 1.93 -3.06
N LEU A 149 21.00 2.59 -3.71
CA LEU A 149 21.56 3.87 -3.26
C LEU A 149 20.52 4.99 -3.25
N GLN A 150 19.57 4.96 -4.18
CA GLN A 150 18.46 5.92 -4.27
C GLN A 150 17.32 5.62 -3.27
N GLY A 151 17.34 4.46 -2.60
CA GLY A 151 16.34 4.09 -1.60
C GLY A 151 15.04 3.53 -2.18
N ASP A 152 15.02 3.12 -3.45
CA ASP A 152 13.88 2.39 -4.02
C ASP A 152 13.83 0.94 -3.52
N LEU A 153 15.01 0.39 -3.29
CA LEU A 153 15.25 -0.99 -2.90
C LEU A 153 16.11 -1.04 -1.64
N TYR A 154 16.01 -2.14 -0.91
CA TYR A 154 16.90 -2.44 0.21
C TYR A 154 17.50 -3.83 0.03
N ALA A 155 18.80 -3.96 0.26
CA ALA A 155 19.49 -5.24 0.28
C ALA A 155 19.92 -5.59 1.70
N ASP A 156 19.69 -6.83 2.10
CA ASP A 156 20.05 -7.34 3.43
C ASP A 156 20.68 -8.74 3.33
N VAL A 157 21.26 -9.22 4.43
CA VAL A 157 21.78 -10.58 4.54
C VAL A 157 21.19 -11.25 5.78
N MET A 158 20.49 -12.36 5.57
CA MET A 158 19.92 -13.18 6.66
C MET A 158 20.36 -14.63 6.50
N ASP A 159 20.93 -15.21 7.56
CA ASP A 159 21.43 -16.59 7.58
C ASP A 159 22.37 -16.93 6.40
N GLY A 160 23.15 -15.95 5.95
CA GLY A 160 24.08 -16.09 4.81
C GLY A 160 23.44 -15.98 3.43
N ALA A 161 22.15 -15.70 3.33
CA ALA A 161 21.45 -15.45 2.07
C ALA A 161 21.30 -13.94 1.81
N GLU A 162 21.63 -13.51 0.59
CA GLU A 162 21.39 -12.13 0.15
C GLU A 162 19.93 -11.94 -0.25
N LEU A 163 19.29 -10.95 0.37
CA LEU A 163 17.88 -10.62 0.21
C LEU A 163 17.73 -9.28 -0.49
N LEU A 164 16.66 -9.13 -1.26
CA LEU A 164 16.27 -7.88 -1.90
C LEU A 164 14.82 -7.55 -1.55
N TYR A 165 14.58 -6.33 -1.11
CA TYR A 165 13.29 -5.80 -0.70
C TYR A 165 12.93 -4.58 -1.54
N LEU A 166 11.62 -4.38 -1.77
CA LEU A 166 11.14 -3.01 -1.99
C LEU A 166 11.29 -2.26 -0.67
N ASP A 167 11.85 -1.04 -0.70
CA ASP A 167 12.16 -0.26 0.51
C ASP A 167 10.96 -0.16 1.46
N ARG A 168 9.75 0.07 0.92
CA ARG A 168 8.52 0.15 1.71
C ARG A 168 8.24 -1.09 2.56
N PHE A 169 8.55 -2.29 2.06
CA PHE A 169 8.29 -3.55 2.76
C PHE A 169 9.38 -3.84 3.80
N TYR A 170 10.64 -3.55 3.47
CA TYR A 170 11.71 -3.60 4.47
C TYR A 170 11.40 -2.67 5.65
N ARG A 171 11.08 -1.40 5.38
CA ARG A 171 10.71 -0.46 6.45
C ARG A 171 9.47 -0.89 7.22
N ALA A 172 8.48 -1.50 6.55
CA ALA A 172 7.31 -2.03 7.24
C ALA A 172 7.69 -3.16 8.19
N GLU A 173 8.53 -4.11 7.77
CA GLU A 173 9.02 -5.22 8.58
C GLU A 173 9.79 -4.72 9.81
N GLN A 174 10.75 -3.80 9.62
CA GLN A 174 11.50 -3.19 10.71
C GLN A 174 10.59 -2.44 11.71
N ARG A 175 9.59 -1.71 11.22
CA ARG A 175 8.62 -1.03 12.08
C ARG A 175 7.77 -2.01 12.88
N VAL A 176 7.30 -3.09 12.25
CA VAL A 176 6.52 -4.13 12.93
C VAL A 176 7.37 -4.81 14.01
N ALA A 177 8.59 -5.24 13.67
CA ALA A 177 9.51 -5.85 14.63
C ALA A 177 9.80 -4.93 15.82
N GLY A 178 10.13 -3.67 15.55
CA GLY A 178 10.39 -2.66 16.59
C GLY A 178 9.16 -2.41 17.48
N LYS A 179 7.96 -2.33 16.90
CA LYS A 179 6.71 -2.16 17.66
C LYS A 179 6.37 -3.38 18.49
N MET A 180 6.59 -4.59 17.96
CA MET A 180 6.39 -5.83 18.71
C MET A 180 7.32 -5.92 19.91
N LEU A 181 8.59 -5.52 19.75
CA LEU A 181 9.54 -5.46 20.87
C LEU A 181 9.14 -4.42 21.92
N GLN A 182 8.68 -3.23 21.48
CA GLN A 182 8.17 -2.19 22.37
C GLN A 182 6.97 -2.70 23.18
N LEU A 183 6.00 -3.38 22.55
CA LEU A 183 4.84 -3.96 23.22
C LEU A 183 5.23 -5.10 24.16
N ALA A 184 6.20 -5.94 23.77
CA ALA A 184 6.66 -7.05 24.61
C ALA A 184 7.33 -6.56 25.91
N HIS A 185 8.02 -5.41 25.86
CA HIS A 185 8.63 -4.80 27.03
C HIS A 185 7.71 -3.84 27.79
N ALA A 186 6.60 -3.42 27.18
CA ALA A 186 5.57 -2.64 27.86
C ALA A 186 4.81 -3.56 28.82
N GLY A 187 5.22 -3.57 30.09
CA GLY A 187 4.42 -4.22 31.14
C GLY A 187 3.04 -3.58 31.26
N LEU A 188 2.00 -4.39 31.46
CA LEU A 188 0.66 -3.90 31.82
C LEU A 188 0.68 -3.45 33.28
N SER A 189 1.16 -2.23 33.53
CA SER A 189 1.32 -1.65 34.87
C SER A 189 0.00 -1.27 35.55
N HIS A 190 -1.13 -1.37 34.85
CA HIS A 190 -2.42 -0.85 35.32
C HIS A 190 -3.31 -1.86 36.06
N LEU A 191 -3.03 -3.17 35.96
CA LEU A 191 -3.76 -4.20 36.71
C LEU A 191 -2.94 -4.64 37.92
N THR A 192 -3.11 -3.92 39.03
CA THR A 192 -2.51 -4.30 40.32
C THR A 192 -3.51 -5.13 41.13
N GLY A 193 -3.15 -6.36 41.53
CA GLY A 193 -3.98 -7.16 42.44
C GLY A 193 -3.97 -8.68 42.19
N ASP A 194 -4.92 -9.38 42.83
CA ASP A 194 -5.12 -10.83 42.70
C ASP A 194 -5.81 -11.17 41.37
N LEU A 195 -4.99 -11.36 40.32
CA LEU A 195 -5.46 -11.74 38.97
C LEU A 195 -6.23 -13.08 38.99
N GLU A 196 -5.81 -14.04 39.81
CA GLU A 196 -6.53 -15.31 39.93
C GLU A 196 -7.90 -15.11 40.57
N GLY A 197 -8.01 -14.22 41.55
CA GLY A 197 -9.26 -13.79 42.15
C GLY A 197 -10.20 -13.15 41.14
N MET A 198 -9.67 -12.31 40.25
CA MET A 198 -10.46 -11.72 39.15
C MET A 198 -10.99 -12.81 38.19
N ILE A 199 -10.17 -13.81 37.85
CA ILE A 199 -10.61 -14.95 37.02
C ILE A 199 -11.70 -15.75 37.74
N ARG A 200 -11.55 -16.04 39.05
CA ARG A 200 -12.57 -16.76 39.84
C ARG A 200 -13.89 -16.01 39.90
N ARG A 201 -13.86 -14.68 40.06
CA ARG A 201 -15.07 -13.83 40.01
C ARG A 201 -15.74 -13.95 38.64
N MET A 202 -14.97 -13.80 37.56
CA MET A 202 -15.50 -13.95 36.20
C MET A 202 -16.13 -15.33 35.95
N GLU A 203 -15.49 -16.42 36.40
CA GLU A 203 -16.07 -17.77 36.33
C GLU A 203 -17.42 -17.87 37.05
N THR A 204 -17.55 -17.22 38.21
CA THR A 204 -18.78 -17.20 39.00
C THR A 204 -19.88 -16.36 38.33
N ASP A 205 -19.53 -15.14 37.90
CA ASP A 205 -20.48 -14.18 37.31
C ASP A 205 -21.00 -14.63 35.94
N ARG A 206 -20.20 -15.42 35.21
CA ARG A 206 -20.55 -16.00 33.90
C ARG A 206 -21.11 -17.42 33.97
N ASP A 207 -21.12 -18.04 35.15
CA ASP A 207 -21.49 -19.45 35.34
C ASP A 207 -20.72 -20.39 34.39
N ILE A 208 -19.38 -20.25 34.34
CA ILE A 208 -18.50 -21.07 33.50
C ILE A 208 -17.33 -21.65 34.30
N GLN A 209 -16.81 -22.78 33.83
CA GLN A 209 -15.52 -23.31 34.27
C GLN A 209 -14.49 -23.24 33.15
N LEU A 210 -13.39 -22.54 33.41
CA LEU A 210 -12.26 -22.46 32.49
C LEU A 210 -11.29 -23.62 32.72
N SER A 211 -10.80 -24.19 31.62
CA SER A 211 -9.69 -25.13 31.67
C SER A 211 -8.40 -24.44 32.15
N LYS A 212 -7.45 -25.23 32.67
CA LYS A 212 -6.12 -24.72 33.07
C LYS A 212 -5.42 -23.93 31.96
N LYS A 213 -5.53 -24.36 30.70
CA LYS A 213 -4.94 -23.67 29.55
C LYS A 213 -5.62 -22.33 29.25
N GLN A 214 -6.94 -22.24 29.40
CA GLN A 214 -7.67 -20.98 29.23
C GLN A 214 -7.31 -19.99 30.35
N LYS A 215 -7.23 -20.45 31.60
CA LYS A 215 -6.77 -19.62 32.73
C LYS A 215 -5.37 -19.08 32.50
N GLN A 216 -4.45 -19.93 32.04
CA GLN A 216 -3.10 -19.53 31.69
C GLN A 216 -3.09 -18.48 30.57
N ALA A 217 -3.88 -18.67 29.51
CA ALA A 217 -3.97 -17.70 28.41
C ALA A 217 -4.48 -16.33 28.88
N ILE A 218 -5.51 -16.31 29.74
CA ILE A 218 -6.03 -15.08 30.34
C ILE A 218 -4.95 -14.42 31.20
N LEU A 219 -4.34 -15.16 32.13
CA LEU A 219 -3.29 -14.62 33.01
C LEU A 219 -2.12 -14.03 32.21
N THR A 220 -1.62 -14.76 31.22
CA THR A 220 -0.53 -14.29 30.34
C THR A 220 -0.95 -13.02 29.58
N SER A 221 -2.18 -12.93 29.08
CA SER A 221 -2.65 -11.72 28.38
C SER A 221 -2.76 -10.48 29.28
N LEU A 222 -3.02 -10.66 30.58
CA LEU A 222 -3.13 -9.56 31.54
C LEU A 222 -1.76 -9.10 32.07
N GLN A 223 -0.71 -9.90 31.88
CA GLN A 223 0.64 -9.62 32.39
C GLN A 223 1.61 -9.09 31.33
N ASN A 224 1.32 -9.30 30.04
CA ASN A 224 2.24 -8.98 28.93
C ASN A 224 1.60 -7.95 28.00
N GLY A 225 2.35 -6.93 27.56
CA GLY A 225 1.83 -5.90 26.65
C GLY A 225 1.46 -6.40 25.25
N VAL A 226 1.90 -7.60 24.88
CA VAL A 226 1.40 -8.33 23.72
C VAL A 226 1.30 -9.82 24.03
N CYS A 227 0.22 -10.47 23.58
CA CYS A 227 0.00 -11.89 23.77
C CYS A 227 -0.63 -12.49 22.51
N VAL A 228 -0.13 -13.64 22.06
CA VAL A 228 -0.69 -14.40 20.93
C VAL A 228 -1.33 -15.67 21.47
N ILE A 229 -2.64 -15.81 21.28
CA ILE A 229 -3.41 -16.98 21.72
C ILE A 229 -3.84 -17.76 20.47
N THR A 230 -3.24 -18.94 20.29
CA THR A 230 -3.57 -19.84 19.17
C THR A 230 -4.38 -21.04 19.65
N GLY A 231 -5.14 -21.65 18.73
CA GLY A 231 -5.93 -22.84 19.02
C GLY A 231 -6.83 -23.23 17.85
N GLY A 232 -7.14 -24.51 17.72
CA GLY A 232 -8.04 -25.01 16.67
C GLY A 232 -9.49 -24.53 16.81
N PRO A 233 -10.38 -24.87 15.86
CA PRO A 233 -11.81 -24.67 16.01
C PRO A 233 -12.34 -25.30 17.31
N GLY A 234 -13.26 -24.65 18.00
CA GLY A 234 -13.90 -25.19 19.21
C GLY A 234 -13.08 -25.13 20.50
N THR A 235 -11.84 -24.64 20.51
CA THR A 235 -10.98 -24.60 21.72
C THR A 235 -11.32 -23.48 22.72
N GLY A 236 -12.51 -22.87 22.63
CA GLY A 236 -12.96 -21.84 23.56
C GLY A 236 -12.22 -20.49 23.48
N LYS A 237 -11.63 -20.14 22.32
CA LYS A 237 -10.96 -18.83 22.12
C LYS A 237 -11.87 -17.64 22.42
N THR A 238 -13.13 -17.71 22.01
CA THR A 238 -14.07 -16.62 22.26
C THR A 238 -14.42 -16.46 23.73
N THR A 239 -14.44 -17.56 24.50
CA THR A 239 -14.57 -17.53 25.96
C THR A 239 -13.38 -16.83 26.61
N ILE A 240 -12.16 -17.05 26.08
CA ILE A 240 -10.97 -16.32 26.55
C ILE A 240 -11.11 -14.82 26.27
N ILE A 241 -11.60 -14.44 25.09
CA ILE A 241 -11.83 -13.03 24.75
C ILE A 241 -12.87 -12.39 25.69
N ASP A 242 -14.03 -13.03 25.92
CA ASP A 242 -15.03 -12.52 26.87
C ASP A 242 -14.45 -12.37 28.28
N ALA A 243 -13.70 -13.36 28.76
CA ALA A 243 -13.04 -13.31 30.06
C ALA A 243 -12.08 -12.11 30.20
N ILE A 244 -11.23 -11.89 29.20
CA ILE A 244 -10.28 -10.77 29.19
C ILE A 244 -11.04 -9.44 29.18
N MET A 245 -12.06 -9.31 28.32
CA MET A 245 -12.85 -8.09 28.23
C MET A 245 -13.60 -7.81 29.53
N TYR A 246 -14.19 -8.83 30.15
CA TYR A 246 -14.86 -8.71 31.44
C TYR A 246 -13.91 -8.19 32.52
N ILE A 247 -12.75 -8.81 32.65
CA ILE A 247 -11.76 -8.42 33.66
C ILE A 247 -11.28 -6.99 33.42
N LEU A 248 -10.92 -6.62 32.17
CA LEU A 248 -10.42 -5.30 31.87
C LEU A 248 -11.48 -4.20 32.09
N THR A 249 -12.69 -4.40 31.58
CA THR A 249 -13.78 -3.41 31.70
C THR A 249 -14.26 -3.25 33.14
N SER A 250 -14.34 -4.34 33.91
CA SER A 250 -14.69 -4.30 35.34
C SER A 250 -13.64 -3.56 36.19
N ASN A 251 -12.41 -3.43 35.71
CA ASN A 251 -11.34 -2.65 36.33
C ASN A 251 -11.17 -1.25 35.71
N GLY A 252 -12.15 -0.77 34.94
CA GLY A 252 -12.16 0.58 34.37
C GLY A 252 -11.16 0.81 33.23
N ILE A 253 -10.57 -0.26 32.68
CA ILE A 253 -9.66 -0.17 31.54
C ILE A 253 -10.47 0.01 30.26
N ARG A 254 -10.09 1.01 29.46
CA ARG A 254 -10.67 1.21 28.13
C ARG A 254 -10.18 0.11 27.20
N THR A 255 -11.13 -0.57 26.57
CA THR A 255 -10.87 -1.71 25.69
C THR A 255 -11.52 -1.51 24.34
N ALA A 256 -10.96 -2.16 23.33
CA ALA A 256 -11.54 -2.23 21.99
C ALA A 256 -11.37 -3.64 21.43
N LEU A 257 -12.41 -4.13 20.75
CA LEU A 257 -12.36 -5.38 20.00
C LEU A 257 -12.34 -5.08 18.50
N ALA A 258 -11.41 -5.72 17.79
CA ALA A 258 -11.31 -5.60 16.35
C ALA A 258 -11.04 -6.93 15.67
N ALA A 259 -11.49 -7.05 14.43
CA ALA A 259 -11.21 -8.17 13.55
C ALA A 259 -10.89 -7.71 12.12
N PRO A 260 -10.20 -8.52 11.29
CA PRO A 260 -9.89 -8.13 9.92
C PRO A 260 -11.12 -7.96 9.02
N THR A 261 -12.20 -8.69 9.29
CA THR A 261 -13.43 -8.68 8.46
C THR A 261 -14.66 -8.35 9.28
N GLY A 262 -15.65 -7.70 8.65
CA GLY A 262 -16.91 -7.34 9.32
C GLY A 262 -17.70 -8.55 9.82
N ARG A 263 -17.64 -9.68 9.11
CA ARG A 263 -18.29 -10.93 9.54
C ARG A 263 -17.64 -11.49 10.82
N ALA A 264 -16.32 -11.43 10.92
CA ALA A 264 -15.60 -11.85 12.12
C ALA A 264 -15.91 -10.91 13.30
N ALA A 265 -15.91 -9.59 13.08
CA ALA A 265 -16.28 -8.60 14.09
C ALA A 265 -17.71 -8.82 14.60
N LYS A 266 -18.70 -8.97 13.70
CA LYS A 266 -20.09 -9.22 14.08
C LYS A 266 -20.25 -10.48 14.93
N ARG A 267 -19.57 -11.57 14.56
CA ARG A 267 -19.58 -12.81 15.35
C ARG A 267 -18.94 -12.60 16.72
N MET A 268 -17.82 -11.87 16.77
CA MET A 268 -17.14 -11.54 18.02
C MET A 268 -18.09 -10.78 18.94
N SER A 269 -18.78 -9.73 18.47
CA SER A 269 -19.74 -8.98 19.28
C SER A 269 -20.90 -9.85 19.77
N GLN A 270 -21.45 -10.71 18.91
CA GLN A 270 -22.54 -11.59 19.28
C GLN A 270 -22.16 -12.60 20.36
N THR A 271 -20.93 -13.11 20.34
CA THR A 271 -20.50 -14.10 21.33
C THR A 271 -20.05 -13.45 22.64
N THR A 272 -19.38 -12.29 22.59
CA THR A 272 -18.81 -11.68 23.81
C THR A 272 -19.73 -10.63 24.44
N GLY A 273 -20.71 -10.11 23.69
CA GLY A 273 -21.59 -9.02 24.15
C GLY A 273 -20.93 -7.64 24.12
N TYR A 274 -19.67 -7.52 23.68
CA TYR A 274 -18.97 -6.25 23.53
C TYR A 274 -18.94 -5.80 22.07
N ASP A 275 -19.00 -4.49 21.83
CA ASP A 275 -18.90 -3.96 20.47
C ASP A 275 -17.51 -4.22 19.86
N ALA A 276 -17.50 -4.97 18.76
CA ALA A 276 -16.34 -5.19 17.92
C ALA A 276 -16.50 -4.51 16.55
N SER A 277 -15.39 -4.01 16.02
CA SER A 277 -15.33 -3.36 14.70
C SER A 277 -14.29 -4.00 13.79
N THR A 278 -14.20 -3.55 12.53
CA THR A 278 -13.06 -3.95 11.69
C THR A 278 -11.80 -3.21 12.14
N ILE A 279 -10.62 -3.78 11.91
CA ILE A 279 -9.34 -3.09 12.20
C ILE A 279 -9.29 -1.72 11.49
N HIS A 280 -9.71 -1.65 10.22
CA HIS A 280 -9.78 -0.41 9.45
C HIS A 280 -10.67 0.64 10.13
N ARG A 281 -11.89 0.24 10.52
CA ARG A 281 -12.80 1.14 11.23
C ARG A 281 -12.18 1.57 12.56
N LEU A 282 -11.63 0.65 13.35
CA LEU A 282 -11.04 1.01 14.63
C LEU A 282 -9.96 2.09 14.46
N LEU A 283 -9.08 1.96 13.47
CA LEU A 283 -7.98 2.89 13.22
C LEU A 283 -8.39 4.22 12.56
N GLU A 284 -9.56 4.30 11.93
CA GLU A 284 -10.09 5.57 11.39
C GLU A 284 -10.72 6.46 12.49
N TYR A 285 -11.23 5.85 13.57
CA TYR A 285 -11.94 6.56 14.64
C TYR A 285 -11.13 6.71 15.94
N PHE A 286 -9.91 6.18 16.00
CA PHE A 286 -8.99 6.29 17.14
C PHE A 286 -7.79 7.19 16.87
#